data_AF-A0A661LN24-F1
#
_entry.id   AF-A0A661LN24-F1
#
_cell.length_a   1.000
_cell.length_b   1.000
_cell.length_c   1.000
_cell.angle_alpha   90.00
_cell.angle_beta   90.00
_cell.angle_gamma   90.00
#
_symmetry.space_group_name_H-M   'P 1'
#
loop_
_entity.id
_entity.type
_entity.pdbx_description
1 polymer ?
#
loop_
_entity_poly.entity_id
_entity_poly.type
_entity_poly.pdbx_seq_one_letter_code
_entity_poly.pdbx_strand_id
1 'polypeptide(L)'
;TIGKTIVSGTAVLIGVGLAVLTITAIGHNTSPVEMIKNYIEANLNISVETYRFMGLPPDRAVEMKTYAEFIRKVLLRIYPSLMVVGSAFVVWVNVILSIKFFASKGIGVSDRAQLAMWKAPEHLVWSVIISGFSLFLPIEGIRFVALNLLIVLMTIYLFQGMAIVSYFVNRFRVPSWIRLALYFFIAVQQFFLVLLALAGLFDQWVNFRRAGINKS
;
A
#
# COMPACT_ATOMS: atom_id res chain seq x y z
N THR A 1 -17.76 6.80 10.13
CA THR A 1 -17.40 5.52 9.50
C THR A 1 -15.90 5.39 9.47
N ILE A 2 -15.37 4.21 9.78
CA ILE A 2 -13.92 3.94 9.89
C ILE A 2 -13.14 4.34 8.63
N GLY A 3 -13.73 4.17 7.44
CA GLY A 3 -13.11 4.60 6.19
C GLY A 3 -12.80 6.10 6.15
N LYS A 4 -13.67 6.97 6.68
CA LYS A 4 -13.43 8.41 6.75
C LYS A 4 -12.27 8.74 7.70
N THR A 5 -12.20 8.05 8.85
CA THR A 5 -11.12 8.20 9.83
C THR A 5 -9.76 7.80 9.24
N ILE A 6 -9.72 6.70 8.49
CA ILE A 6 -8.48 6.25 7.82
C ILE A 6 -8.07 7.27 6.75
N VAL A 7 -9.00 7.73 5.91
CA VAL A 7 -8.70 8.71 4.86
C VAL A 7 -8.22 10.04 5.46
N SER A 8 -8.91 10.57 6.47
CA SER A 8 -8.51 11.82 7.12
C SER A 8 -7.19 11.68 7.86
N GLY A 9 -6.98 10.58 8.59
CA GLY A 9 -5.72 10.29 9.27
C GLY A 9 -4.55 10.16 8.29
N THR A 10 -4.79 9.52 7.14
CA THR A 10 -3.80 9.39 6.07
C THR A 10 -3.46 10.76 5.47
N ALA A 11 -4.46 11.58 5.17
CA ALA A 11 -4.25 12.93 4.64
C ALA A 11 -3.46 13.82 5.61
N VAL A 12 -3.78 13.76 6.92
CA VAL A 12 -3.02 14.48 7.96
C VAL A 12 -1.59 13.99 8.04
N LEU A 13 -1.36 12.67 8.06
CA LEU A 13 -0.02 12.09 8.18
C LEU A 13 0.85 12.43 6.95
N ILE A 14 0.28 12.39 5.75
CA ILE A 14 0.95 12.86 4.53
C ILE A 14 1.24 14.36 4.62
N GLY A 15 0.28 15.18 5.05
CA GLY A 15 0.48 16.63 5.20
C GLY A 15 1.60 16.97 6.16
N VAL A 16 1.67 16.30 7.31
CA VAL A 16 2.77 16.43 8.28
C VAL A 16 4.09 15.96 7.67
N GLY A 17 4.10 14.81 6.98
CA GLY A 17 5.30 14.29 6.32
C GLY A 17 5.85 15.25 5.26
N LEU A 18 4.98 15.82 4.43
CA LEU A 18 5.34 16.83 3.45
C LEU A 18 5.85 18.11 4.11
N ALA A 19 5.20 18.57 5.19
CA ALA A 19 5.66 19.75 5.93
C ALA A 19 7.07 19.52 6.50
N VAL A 20 7.31 18.39 7.17
CA VAL A 20 8.64 18.03 7.68
C VAL A 20 9.68 18.00 6.56
N LEU A 21 9.38 17.33 5.44
CA LEU A 21 10.28 17.27 4.28
C LEU A 21 10.60 18.68 3.73
N THR A 22 9.61 19.57 3.63
CA THR A 22 9.83 20.95 3.16
C THR A 22 10.68 21.75 4.14
N ILE A 23 10.43 21.63 5.44
CA ILE A 23 11.20 22.34 6.49
C ILE A 23 12.65 21.86 6.47
N THR A 24 12.89 20.55 6.38
CA THR A 24 14.25 20.00 6.30
C THR A 24 14.95 20.39 5.00
N ALA A 25 14.24 20.45 3.88
CA ALA A 25 14.79 20.84 2.59
C ALA A 25 15.25 22.31 2.59
N ILE A 26 14.44 23.20 3.16
CA ILE A 26 14.80 24.62 3.38
C ILE A 26 16.07 24.72 4.25
N GLY A 27 16.13 23.94 5.34
CA GLY A 27 17.32 23.93 6.22
C GLY A 27 18.62 23.48 5.54
N HIS A 28 18.52 22.67 4.49
CA HIS A 28 19.66 22.20 3.70
C HIS A 28 19.88 23.01 2.40
N ASN A 29 19.10 24.07 2.15
CA ASN A 29 19.11 24.83 0.90
C ASN A 29 18.91 23.95 -0.36
N THR A 30 18.10 22.90 -0.26
CA THR A 30 17.79 21.98 -1.38
C THR A 30 16.29 21.89 -1.60
N SER A 31 15.86 21.33 -2.74
CA SER A 31 14.44 21.02 -2.94
C SER A 31 14.06 19.67 -2.30
N PRO A 32 12.79 19.49 -1.84
CA PRO A 32 12.35 18.20 -1.28
C PRO A 32 12.54 17.02 -2.24
N VAL A 33 12.38 17.27 -3.54
CA VAL A 33 12.57 16.25 -4.59
C VAL A 33 14.05 15.87 -4.71
N GLU A 34 14.98 16.82 -4.66
CA GLU A 34 16.41 16.54 -4.64
C GLU A 34 16.84 15.80 -3.39
N MET A 35 16.28 16.15 -2.22
CA MET A 35 16.56 15.45 -0.98
C MET A 35 16.19 13.95 -1.09
N ILE A 36 15.02 13.64 -1.66
CA ILE A 36 14.60 12.25 -1.92
C ILE A 36 15.54 11.57 -2.93
N LYS A 37 15.88 12.24 -4.03
CA LYS A 37 16.80 11.71 -5.06
C LYS A 37 18.16 11.36 -4.45
N ASN A 38 18.76 12.31 -3.73
CA ASN A 38 20.06 12.16 -3.11
C ASN A 38 20.04 11.05 -2.05
N TYR A 39 18.96 10.94 -1.26
CA TYR A 39 18.80 9.87 -0.29
C TYR A 39 18.76 8.49 -0.96
N ILE A 40 17.94 8.30 -2.01
CA ILE A 40 17.84 7.03 -2.73
C ILE A 40 19.19 6.68 -3.38
N GLU A 41 19.83 7.65 -4.03
CA GLU A 41 21.11 7.45 -4.69
C GLU A 41 22.24 7.10 -3.72
N ALA A 42 22.33 7.80 -2.58
CA ALA A 42 23.30 7.49 -1.54
C ALA A 42 23.14 6.06 -1.02
N ASN A 43 21.91 5.63 -0.71
CA ASN A 43 21.65 4.27 -0.19
C ASN A 43 21.97 3.18 -1.22
N LEU A 44 21.68 3.41 -2.50
CA LEU A 44 22.01 2.47 -3.56
C LEU A 44 23.52 2.37 -3.79
N ASN A 45 24.23 3.50 -3.77
CA ASN A 45 25.68 3.54 -3.92
C ASN A 45 26.39 2.83 -2.76
N ILE A 46 25.97 3.11 -1.51
CA ILE A 46 26.48 2.42 -0.31
C ILE A 46 26.31 0.90 -0.45
N SER A 47 25.14 0.46 -0.94
CA SER A 47 24.89 -0.97 -1.15
C SER A 47 25.90 -1.56 -2.14
N VAL A 48 26.02 -0.97 -3.34
CA VAL A 48 26.95 -1.44 -4.39
C VAL A 48 28.40 -1.46 -3.90
N GLU A 49 28.81 -0.45 -3.15
CA GLU A 49 30.17 -0.33 -2.61
C GLU A 49 30.44 -1.39 -1.54
N THR A 50 29.50 -1.62 -0.63
CA THR A 50 29.58 -2.69 0.39
C THR A 50 29.79 -4.06 -0.27
N TYR A 51 29.04 -4.32 -1.33
CA TYR A 51 29.14 -5.56 -2.09
C TYR A 51 30.49 -5.71 -2.81
N ARG A 52 31.06 -4.62 -3.35
CA ARG A 52 32.43 -4.62 -3.90
C ARG A 52 33.47 -4.95 -2.84
N PHE A 53 33.36 -4.38 -1.64
CA PHE A 53 34.25 -4.68 -0.52
C PHE A 53 34.21 -6.15 -0.08
N MET A 54 33.09 -6.85 -0.30
CA MET A 54 32.95 -8.29 -0.04
C MET A 54 33.57 -9.19 -1.12
N GLY A 55 34.31 -8.65 -2.09
CA GLY A 55 35.07 -9.43 -3.08
C GLY A 55 34.32 -9.72 -4.38
N LEU A 56 33.34 -8.88 -4.76
CA LEU A 56 32.60 -9.06 -6.01
C LEU A 56 33.49 -8.83 -7.26
N PRO A 57 33.47 -9.73 -8.25
CA PRO A 57 34.19 -9.54 -9.51
C PRO A 57 33.79 -8.25 -10.24
N PRO A 58 34.72 -7.59 -10.95
CA PRO A 58 34.47 -6.30 -11.62
C PRO A 58 33.31 -6.34 -12.61
N ASP A 59 33.15 -7.45 -13.33
CA ASP A 59 32.12 -7.64 -14.35
C ASP A 59 30.71 -7.63 -13.73
N ARG A 60 30.55 -8.29 -12.58
CA ARG A 60 29.30 -8.28 -11.81
C ARG A 60 29.02 -6.94 -11.15
N ALA A 61 30.06 -6.16 -10.87
CA ALA A 61 29.92 -4.82 -10.32
C ALA A 61 29.34 -3.82 -11.33
N VAL A 62 29.52 -4.05 -12.64
CA VAL A 62 28.89 -3.24 -13.70
C VAL A 62 27.41 -3.59 -13.82
N GLU A 63 27.07 -4.88 -13.89
CA GLU A 63 25.68 -5.34 -13.91
C GLU A 63 24.90 -4.81 -12.71
N MET A 64 25.49 -4.89 -11.51
CA MET A 64 24.88 -4.40 -10.28
C MET A 64 24.57 -2.90 -10.31
N LYS A 65 25.44 -2.09 -10.93
CA LYS A 65 25.18 -0.66 -11.13
C LYS A 65 24.00 -0.43 -12.07
N THR A 66 23.90 -1.20 -13.16
CA THR A 66 22.75 -1.11 -14.08
C THR A 66 21.43 -1.46 -13.37
N TYR A 67 21.44 -2.49 -12.51
CA TYR A 67 20.27 -2.83 -11.70
C TYR A 67 19.94 -1.73 -10.68
N ALA A 68 20.95 -1.17 -10.00
CA ALA A 68 20.75 -0.06 -9.06
C ALA A 68 20.14 1.17 -9.74
N GLU A 69 20.62 1.51 -10.94
CA GLU A 69 20.08 2.58 -11.77
C GLU A 69 18.61 2.34 -12.17
N PHE A 70 18.27 1.11 -12.54
CA PHE A 70 16.89 0.72 -12.81
C PHE A 70 16.00 0.87 -11.56
N ILE A 71 16.47 0.36 -10.41
CA ILE A 71 15.75 0.47 -9.12
C ILE A 71 15.57 1.95 -8.74
N ARG A 72 16.60 2.79 -8.88
CA ARG A 72 16.52 4.23 -8.64
C ARG A 72 15.40 4.86 -9.45
N LYS A 73 15.37 4.60 -10.76
CA LYS A 73 14.35 5.16 -11.67
C LYS A 73 12.95 4.68 -11.30
N VAL A 74 12.78 3.40 -10.99
CA VAL A 74 11.48 2.84 -10.57
C VAL A 74 11.04 3.44 -9.24
N LEU A 75 11.91 3.46 -8.23
CA LEU A 75 11.62 4.02 -6.91
C LEU A 75 11.19 5.48 -7.01
N LEU A 76 11.94 6.32 -7.72
CA LEU A 76 11.58 7.73 -7.89
C LEU A 76 10.21 7.91 -8.58
N ARG A 77 9.87 7.01 -9.50
CA ARG A 77 8.60 7.06 -10.22
C ARG A 77 7.41 6.68 -9.34
N ILE A 78 7.58 5.71 -8.43
CA ILE A 78 6.50 5.20 -7.56
C ILE A 78 6.51 5.80 -6.15
N TYR A 79 7.55 6.55 -5.80
CA TYR A 79 7.74 7.12 -4.46
C TYR A 79 6.51 7.88 -3.93
N PRO A 80 5.83 8.74 -4.71
CA PRO A 80 4.63 9.43 -4.23
C PRO A 80 3.55 8.45 -3.77
N SER A 81 3.28 7.40 -4.56
CA SER A 81 2.32 6.37 -4.17
C SER A 81 2.79 5.58 -2.94
N LEU A 82 4.08 5.26 -2.82
CA LEU A 82 4.62 4.57 -1.64
C LEU A 82 4.43 5.39 -0.37
N MET A 83 4.62 6.71 -0.42
CA MET A 83 4.33 7.59 0.72
C MET A 83 2.87 7.49 1.14
N VAL A 84 1.95 7.54 0.18
CA VAL A 84 0.49 7.45 0.44
C VAL A 84 0.13 6.09 1.02
N VAL A 85 0.58 5.01 0.39
CA VAL A 85 0.33 3.63 0.79
C VAL A 85 0.90 3.33 2.17
N GLY A 86 2.16 3.73 2.42
CA GLY A 86 2.82 3.57 3.72
C GLY A 86 2.08 4.33 4.82
N SER A 87 1.69 5.58 4.55
CA SER A 87 0.90 6.40 5.48
C SER A 87 -0.45 5.75 5.80
N ALA A 88 -1.16 5.29 4.77
CA ALA A 88 -2.44 4.61 4.93
C ALA A 88 -2.29 3.31 5.74
N PHE A 89 -1.23 2.55 5.49
CA PHE A 89 -0.93 1.33 6.23
C PHE A 89 -0.65 1.61 7.72
N VAL A 90 0.15 2.62 8.04
CA VAL A 90 0.42 3.04 9.43
C VAL A 90 -0.87 3.43 10.14
N VAL A 91 -1.70 4.27 9.51
CA VAL A 91 -3.00 4.68 10.07
C VAL A 91 -3.92 3.48 10.26
N TRP A 92 -3.97 2.57 9.30
CA TRP A 92 -4.76 1.35 9.39
C TRP A 92 -4.33 0.44 10.54
N VAL A 93 -3.02 0.21 10.71
CA VAL A 93 -2.47 -0.56 11.85
C VAL A 93 -2.83 0.13 13.16
N ASN A 94 -2.68 1.46 13.25
CA ASN A 94 -3.04 2.22 14.44
C ASN A 94 -4.53 2.04 14.81
N VAL A 95 -5.44 2.13 13.83
CA VAL A 95 -6.88 1.91 14.06
C VAL A 95 -7.15 0.49 14.58
N ILE A 96 -6.53 -0.54 14.00
CA ILE A 96 -6.70 -1.92 14.46
C ILE A 96 -6.20 -2.10 15.89
N LEU A 97 -5.03 -1.55 16.21
CA LEU A 97 -4.45 -1.61 17.55
C LEU A 97 -5.33 -0.87 18.56
N SER A 98 -5.84 0.32 18.21
CA SER A 98 -6.77 1.06 19.06
C SER A 98 -8.03 0.26 19.35
N ILE A 99 -8.66 -0.35 18.34
CA ILE A 99 -9.86 -1.18 18.53
C ILE A 99 -9.57 -2.36 19.45
N LYS A 100 -8.43 -3.05 19.28
CA LYS A 100 -8.05 -4.17 20.15
C LYS A 100 -7.79 -3.71 21.59
N PHE A 101 -7.12 -2.58 21.76
CA PHE A 101 -6.81 -1.99 23.06
C PHE A 101 -8.06 -1.53 23.81
N PHE A 102 -8.98 -0.83 23.14
CA PHE A 102 -10.23 -0.38 23.76
C PHE A 102 -11.17 -1.54 24.07
N ALA A 103 -11.22 -2.56 23.21
CA ALA A 103 -11.97 -3.78 23.48
C ALA A 103 -11.44 -4.51 24.72
N SER A 104 -10.12 -4.58 24.92
CA SER A 104 -9.53 -5.17 26.15
C SER A 104 -9.85 -4.39 27.42
N LYS A 105 -10.26 -3.12 27.31
CA LYS A 105 -10.66 -2.26 28.42
C LYS A 105 -12.18 -2.23 28.66
N GLY A 106 -12.95 -3.07 27.97
CA GLY A 106 -14.41 -3.12 28.13
C GLY A 106 -15.16 -1.90 27.60
N ILE A 107 -14.49 -1.02 26.87
CA ILE A 107 -15.15 0.11 26.19
C ILE A 107 -15.87 -0.49 24.98
N GLY A 108 -17.19 -0.29 24.88
CA GLY A 108 -18.01 -0.91 23.84
C GLY A 108 -17.59 -0.49 22.43
N VAL A 109 -16.84 -1.34 21.73
CA VAL A 109 -16.40 -1.06 20.35
C VAL A 109 -17.24 -1.84 19.35
N SER A 110 -18.26 -1.18 18.77
CA SER A 110 -19.05 -1.67 17.63
C SER A 110 -18.23 -1.76 16.32
N ASP A 111 -17.01 -1.22 16.31
CA ASP A 111 -16.23 -0.94 15.09
C ASP A 111 -15.57 -2.16 14.43
N ARG A 112 -15.44 -3.30 15.15
CA ARG A 112 -14.78 -4.49 14.57
C ARG A 112 -15.61 -5.13 13.46
N ALA A 113 -16.94 -5.15 13.61
CA ALA A 113 -17.86 -5.60 12.58
C ALA A 113 -17.87 -4.63 11.38
N GLN A 114 -17.74 -3.33 11.65
CA GLN A 114 -17.69 -2.29 10.61
C GLN A 114 -16.43 -2.39 9.73
N LEU A 115 -15.28 -2.81 10.28
CA LEU A 115 -14.06 -3.08 9.50
C LEU A 115 -14.24 -4.25 8.53
N ALA A 116 -14.82 -5.37 9.00
CA ALA A 116 -15.06 -6.54 8.16
C ALA A 116 -16.12 -6.30 7.06
N MET A 117 -17.04 -5.36 7.31
CA MET A 117 -18.08 -4.95 6.36
C MET A 117 -17.68 -3.73 5.51
N TRP A 118 -16.45 -3.21 5.65
CA TRP A 118 -16.01 -2.05 4.88
C TRP A 118 -15.98 -2.36 3.38
N LYS A 119 -16.49 -1.45 2.56
CA LYS A 119 -16.55 -1.55 1.09
C LYS A 119 -16.06 -0.23 0.50
N ALA A 120 -15.23 -0.29 -0.53
CA ALA A 120 -14.81 0.91 -1.24
C ALA A 120 -16.00 1.51 -2.02
N PRO A 121 -16.03 2.84 -2.24
CA PRO A 121 -17.06 3.46 -3.09
C PRO A 121 -17.07 2.93 -4.53
N GLU A 122 -18.27 2.75 -5.11
CA GLU A 122 -18.45 2.19 -6.48
C GLU A 122 -17.78 3.02 -7.58
N HIS A 123 -17.76 4.33 -7.44
CA HIS A 123 -17.18 5.22 -8.44
C HIS A 123 -15.66 5.06 -8.60
N LEU A 124 -14.94 4.52 -7.60
CA LEU A 124 -13.49 4.31 -7.68
C LEU A 124 -13.09 3.31 -8.77
N VAL A 125 -14.02 2.45 -9.18
CA VAL A 125 -13.80 1.50 -10.28
C VAL A 125 -13.49 2.25 -11.58
N TRP A 126 -14.20 3.34 -11.85
CA TRP A 126 -13.95 4.17 -13.02
C TRP A 126 -12.58 4.83 -12.96
N SER A 127 -12.13 5.23 -11.77
CA SER A 127 -10.77 5.75 -11.59
C SER A 127 -9.71 4.69 -11.89
N VAL A 128 -9.94 3.41 -11.56
CA VAL A 128 -9.03 2.29 -11.92
C VAL A 128 -9.00 2.11 -13.43
N ILE A 129 -10.16 2.12 -14.08
CA ILE A 129 -10.27 1.98 -15.53
C ILE A 129 -9.54 3.13 -16.24
N ILE A 130 -9.83 4.38 -15.87
CA ILE A 130 -9.22 5.57 -16.45
C ILE A 130 -7.70 5.57 -16.25
N SER A 131 -7.23 5.29 -15.03
CA SER A 131 -5.79 5.23 -14.75
C SER A 131 -5.10 4.08 -15.49
N GLY A 132 -5.73 2.90 -15.56
CA GLY A 132 -5.22 1.76 -16.33
C GLY A 132 -5.08 2.06 -17.82
N PHE A 133 -6.12 2.62 -18.45
CA PHE A 133 -6.05 2.99 -19.87
C PHE A 133 -5.08 4.14 -20.14
N SER A 134 -4.94 5.08 -19.21
CA SER A 134 -4.01 6.20 -19.32
C SER A 134 -2.53 5.76 -19.37
N LEU A 135 -2.20 4.54 -18.93
CA LEU A 135 -0.83 4.00 -19.03
C LEU A 135 -0.39 3.71 -20.47
N PHE A 136 -1.34 3.47 -21.39
CA PHE A 136 -1.05 3.22 -22.81
C PHE A 136 -0.79 4.50 -23.60
N LEU A 137 -1.08 5.68 -23.02
CA LEU A 137 -0.84 6.96 -23.68
C LEU A 137 0.67 7.25 -23.76
N PRO A 138 1.19 7.76 -24.89
CA PRO A 138 2.62 8.04 -25.08
C PRO A 138 3.11 9.30 -24.35
N ILE A 139 2.39 9.76 -23.32
CA ILE A 139 2.66 11.02 -22.60
C ILE A 139 3.22 10.69 -21.21
N GLU A 140 4.48 11.05 -20.95
CA GLU A 140 5.19 10.68 -19.71
C GLU A 140 4.53 11.21 -18.44
N GLY A 141 4.11 12.48 -18.42
CA GLY A 141 3.44 13.08 -17.25
C GLY A 141 2.13 12.36 -16.90
N ILE A 142 1.34 12.00 -17.92
CA ILE A 142 0.09 11.25 -17.73
C ILE A 142 0.40 9.85 -17.19
N ARG A 143 1.37 9.14 -17.76
CA ARG A 143 1.76 7.81 -17.27
C ARG A 143 2.28 7.85 -15.83
N PHE A 144 2.98 8.91 -15.43
CA PHE A 144 3.45 9.09 -14.05
C PHE A 144 2.28 9.22 -13.07
N VAL A 145 1.32 10.10 -13.37
CA VAL A 145 0.13 10.30 -12.52
C VAL A 145 -0.74 9.04 -12.50
N ALA A 146 -1.01 8.46 -13.66
CA ALA A 146 -1.80 7.26 -13.82
C ALA A 146 -1.22 6.09 -13.01
N LEU A 147 0.10 5.88 -13.07
CA LEU A 147 0.76 4.80 -12.34
C LEU A 147 0.65 4.97 -10.82
N ASN A 148 0.93 6.17 -10.30
CA ASN A 148 0.84 6.42 -8.86
C ASN A 148 -0.61 6.32 -8.37
N LEU A 149 -1.56 6.86 -9.14
CA LEU A 149 -2.98 6.75 -8.83
C LEU A 149 -3.44 5.30 -8.82
N LEU A 150 -3.03 4.50 -9.82
CA LEU A 150 -3.37 3.09 -9.90
C LEU A 150 -2.83 2.31 -8.70
N ILE A 151 -1.59 2.54 -8.27
CA ILE A 151 -1.02 1.89 -7.07
C ILE A 151 -1.87 2.20 -5.84
N VAL A 152 -2.23 3.47 -5.62
CA VAL A 152 -3.07 3.87 -4.48
C VAL A 152 -4.44 3.21 -4.54
N LEU A 153 -5.09 3.19 -5.71
CA LEU A 153 -6.39 2.53 -5.88
C LEU A 153 -6.29 1.02 -5.63
N MET A 154 -5.26 0.36 -6.14
CA MET A 154 -5.04 -1.07 -5.91
C MET A 154 -4.83 -1.38 -4.42
N THR A 155 -4.19 -0.50 -3.66
CA THR A 155 -4.10 -0.63 -2.20
C THR A 155 -5.46 -0.49 -1.51
N ILE A 156 -6.31 0.43 -1.96
CA ILE A 156 -7.69 0.56 -1.43
C ILE A 156 -8.45 -0.75 -1.65
N TYR A 157 -8.37 -1.32 -2.85
CA TYR A 157 -9.00 -2.61 -3.15
C TYR A 157 -8.33 -3.79 -2.45
N LEU A 158 -7.04 -3.74 -2.16
CA LEU A 158 -6.35 -4.72 -1.32
C LEU A 158 -6.97 -4.77 0.08
N PHE A 159 -7.24 -3.61 0.70
CA PHE A 159 -7.93 -3.55 1.99
C PHE A 159 -9.36 -4.13 1.92
N GLN A 160 -10.07 -3.91 0.82
CA GLN A 160 -11.37 -4.56 0.58
C GLN A 160 -11.23 -6.08 0.44
N GLY A 161 -10.23 -6.56 -0.31
CA GLY A 161 -9.89 -7.99 -0.41
C GLY A 161 -9.59 -8.61 0.95
N MET A 162 -8.82 -7.92 1.79
CA MET A 162 -8.55 -8.34 3.17
C MET A 162 -9.82 -8.42 4.02
N ALA A 163 -10.77 -7.49 3.84
CA ALA A 163 -12.06 -7.54 4.54
C ALA A 163 -12.89 -8.77 4.12
N ILE A 164 -12.86 -9.14 2.83
CA ILE A 164 -13.50 -10.35 2.31
C ILE A 164 -12.88 -11.61 2.93
N VAL A 165 -11.55 -11.71 2.94
CA VAL A 165 -10.84 -12.83 3.56
C VAL A 165 -11.20 -12.92 5.05
N SER A 166 -11.18 -11.79 5.77
CA SER A 166 -11.56 -11.73 7.18
C SER A 166 -13.00 -12.20 7.43
N TYR A 167 -13.94 -11.80 6.56
CA TYR A 167 -15.32 -12.25 6.61
C TYR A 167 -15.43 -13.78 6.46
N PHE A 168 -14.78 -14.37 5.46
CA PHE A 168 -14.83 -15.82 5.25
C PHE A 168 -14.11 -16.61 6.35
N VAL A 169 -12.96 -16.13 6.83
CA VAL A 169 -12.24 -16.74 7.97
C VAL A 169 -13.12 -16.79 9.22
N ASN A 170 -13.90 -15.72 9.48
CA ASN A 170 -14.84 -15.68 10.60
C ASN A 170 -16.08 -16.55 10.34
N ARG A 171 -16.63 -16.53 9.13
CA ARG A 171 -17.81 -17.34 8.73
C ARG A 171 -17.54 -18.83 8.87
N PHE A 172 -16.40 -19.30 8.40
CA PHE A 172 -16.01 -20.72 8.46
C PHE A 172 -15.41 -21.12 9.83
N ARG A 173 -15.39 -20.21 10.81
CA ARG A 173 -14.81 -20.45 12.16
C ARG A 173 -13.40 -21.06 12.09
N VAL A 174 -12.57 -20.57 11.17
CA VAL A 174 -11.22 -21.09 10.93
C VAL A 174 -10.37 -20.96 12.21
N PRO A 175 -9.67 -22.02 12.64
CA PRO A 175 -8.87 -22.01 13.86
C PRO A 175 -7.69 -21.03 13.77
N SER A 176 -7.24 -20.53 14.92
CA SER A 176 -6.27 -19.43 15.02
C SER A 176 -4.93 -19.72 14.34
N TRP A 177 -4.44 -20.97 14.34
CA TRP A 177 -3.18 -21.34 13.72
C TRP A 177 -3.24 -21.28 12.18
N ILE A 178 -4.36 -21.74 11.58
CA ILE A 178 -4.60 -21.64 10.13
C ILE A 178 -4.72 -20.18 9.73
N ARG A 179 -5.41 -19.37 10.55
CA ARG A 179 -5.54 -17.92 10.31
C ARG A 179 -4.17 -17.24 10.27
N LEU A 180 -3.28 -17.58 11.19
CA LEU A 180 -1.91 -17.06 11.21
C LEU A 180 -1.14 -17.47 9.96
N ALA A 181 -1.20 -18.76 9.60
CA ALA A 181 -0.54 -19.26 8.39
C ALA A 181 -1.07 -18.56 7.13
N LEU A 182 -2.39 -18.43 6.99
CA LEU A 182 -3.02 -17.76 5.85
C LEU A 182 -2.53 -16.31 5.70
N TYR A 183 -2.57 -15.52 6.77
CA TYR A 183 -2.09 -14.12 6.72
C TYR A 183 -0.59 -14.03 6.50
N PHE A 184 0.20 -14.97 7.03
CA PHE A 184 1.63 -15.06 6.75
C PHE A 184 1.90 -15.32 5.26
N PHE A 185 1.21 -16.29 4.65
CA PHE A 185 1.33 -16.56 3.22
C PHE A 185 0.92 -15.37 2.38
N ILE A 186 -0.18 -14.69 2.71
CA ILE A 186 -0.61 -13.47 2.01
C ILE A 186 0.47 -12.37 2.10
N ALA A 187 1.12 -12.23 3.26
CA ALA A 187 2.14 -11.21 3.47
C ALA A 187 3.46 -11.51 2.73
N VAL A 188 3.88 -12.78 2.70
CA VAL A 188 5.16 -13.19 2.08
C VAL A 188 5.04 -13.30 0.56
N GLN A 189 3.90 -13.77 0.06
CA GLN A 189 3.69 -13.99 -1.37
C GLN A 189 2.99 -12.79 -2.01
N GLN A 190 3.76 -12.01 -2.79
CA GLN A 190 3.25 -10.84 -3.52
C GLN A 190 2.07 -11.19 -4.45
N PHE A 191 2.05 -12.40 -4.99
CA PHE A 191 0.94 -12.88 -5.84
C PHE A 191 -0.42 -12.81 -5.13
N PHE A 192 -0.49 -13.17 -3.85
CA PHE A 192 -1.74 -13.11 -3.10
C PHE A 192 -2.22 -11.68 -2.89
N LEU A 193 -1.30 -10.71 -2.72
CA LEU A 193 -1.69 -9.30 -2.60
C LEU A 193 -2.40 -8.81 -3.86
N VAL A 194 -1.86 -9.14 -5.04
CA VAL A 194 -2.50 -8.77 -6.32
C VAL A 194 -3.85 -9.47 -6.46
N LEU A 195 -3.93 -10.76 -6.14
CA LEU A 195 -5.19 -11.51 -6.21
C LEU A 195 -6.25 -10.93 -5.27
N LEU A 196 -5.88 -10.55 -4.05
CA LEU A 196 -6.78 -9.92 -3.09
C LEU A 196 -7.25 -8.54 -3.56
N ALA A 197 -6.36 -7.73 -4.14
CA ALA A 197 -6.75 -6.44 -4.70
C ALA A 197 -7.74 -6.61 -5.86
N LEU A 198 -7.52 -7.57 -6.75
CA LEU A 198 -8.47 -7.90 -7.81
C LEU A 198 -9.79 -8.43 -7.25
N ALA A 199 -9.76 -9.32 -6.25
CA ALA A 199 -10.97 -9.82 -5.60
C ALA A 199 -11.76 -8.69 -4.93
N GLY A 200 -11.06 -7.72 -4.30
CA GLY A 200 -11.66 -6.52 -3.74
C GLY A 200 -12.31 -5.64 -4.81
N LEU A 201 -11.67 -5.48 -5.97
CA LEU A 201 -12.24 -4.78 -7.12
C LEU A 201 -13.51 -5.50 -7.63
N PHE A 202 -13.44 -6.81 -7.86
CA PHE A 202 -14.56 -7.61 -8.36
C PHE A 202 -15.75 -7.73 -7.38
N ASP A 203 -15.50 -7.64 -6.07
CA ASP A 203 -16.55 -7.57 -5.04
C ASP A 203 -17.52 -6.41 -5.26
N GLN A 204 -17.13 -5.39 -6.03
CA GLN A 204 -18.02 -4.28 -6.34
C GLN A 204 -19.26 -4.72 -7.12
N TRP A 205 -19.08 -5.60 -8.11
CA TRP A 205 -20.16 -6.15 -8.92
C TRP A 205 -20.77 -7.42 -8.32
N VAL A 206 -19.92 -8.35 -7.84
CA VAL A 206 -20.36 -9.69 -7.41
C VAL A 206 -20.95 -9.67 -5.99
N ASN A 207 -20.51 -8.74 -5.14
CA ASN A 207 -20.94 -8.61 -3.75
C ASN A 207 -20.83 -9.94 -2.98
N PHE A 208 -19.62 -10.50 -2.90
CA PHE A 208 -19.33 -11.83 -2.37
C PHE A 208 -19.85 -12.03 -0.94
N ARG A 209 -19.90 -10.94 -0.16
CA ARG A 209 -20.36 -10.95 1.24
C ARG A 209 -21.89 -11.07 1.38
N ARG A 210 -22.68 -10.57 0.41
CA ARG A 210 -24.15 -10.62 0.45
C ARG A 210 -24.73 -11.85 -0.26
N ALA A 211 -24.05 -12.36 -1.29
CA ALA A 211 -24.41 -13.60 -1.97
C ALA A 211 -24.43 -14.82 -1.03
N GLY A 212 -23.73 -14.74 0.11
CA GLY A 212 -23.73 -15.76 1.15
C GLY A 212 -24.97 -15.82 2.05
N ILE A 213 -25.82 -14.78 2.06
CA ILE A 213 -27.00 -14.67 2.93
C ILE A 213 -28.26 -15.23 2.23
N ASN A 214 -28.35 -15.14 0.89
CA ASN A 214 -29.50 -15.63 0.12
C ASN A 214 -29.46 -17.12 -0.24
N LYS A 215 -28.55 -17.91 0.36
CA LYS A 215 -28.44 -19.37 0.16
C LYS A 215 -28.45 -20.16 1.48
N SER A 216 -29.04 -19.64 2.55
CA SER A 216 -29.36 -20.42 3.76
C SER A 216 -30.84 -20.41 4.02
#